data_AF-A0A929ZGR4-F1
#
_entry.id   AF-A0A929ZGR4-F1
#
_cell.length_a   1.000
_cell.length_b   1.000
_cell.length_c   1.000
_cell.angle_alpha   90.00
_cell.angle_beta   90.00
_cell.angle_gamma   90.00
#
_symmetry.space_group_name_H-M   'P 1'
#
loop_
_entity.id
_entity.type
_entity.pdbx_description
1 polymer ?
#
loop_
_entity_poly.entity_id
_entity_poly.type
_entity_poly.pdbx_seq_one_letter_code
_entity_poly.pdbx_strand_id
1 'polypeptide(L)'
;MTRLVPSLALLALCALATASCSMLEDTQSAQSTPAASVSPGDPGQPSSSAMPTLHAASPGCAAMDEIFTEALNGSETGQAYRSLAAKRSGETTADERHHAWEAFAAAFKTDYSDRLTQAATDETSKQALAALTVYVERNAALDSGAIPEFADPEVNPAYTQALSEATNAHGTLTTCMPHWPVVF
;
A
#
# COMPACT_ATOMS: atom_id res chain seq x y z
N MET A 1 15.13 11.04 -52.57
CA MET A 1 15.63 12.27 -51.92
C MET A 1 15.50 12.09 -50.42
N THR A 2 16.64 12.06 -49.74
CA THR A 2 16.88 11.82 -48.32
C THR A 2 16.87 13.12 -47.52
N ARG A 3 16.31 13.13 -46.29
CA ARG A 3 16.68 14.01 -45.17
C ARG A 3 16.43 13.25 -43.86
N LEU A 4 17.44 12.62 -43.23
CA LEU A 4 18.48 13.15 -42.31
C LEU A 4 17.93 13.77 -41.01
N VAL A 5 18.04 12.96 -39.94
CA VAL A 5 18.10 13.32 -38.51
C VAL A 5 19.49 13.91 -38.21
N PRO A 6 19.64 14.74 -37.16
CA PRO A 6 20.62 14.37 -36.14
C PRO A 6 20.15 14.61 -34.69
N SER A 7 20.58 13.69 -33.83
CA SER A 7 20.53 13.67 -32.36
C SER A 7 21.58 14.60 -31.72
N LEU A 8 21.34 15.05 -30.47
CA LEU A 8 22.30 15.45 -29.40
C LEU A 8 21.44 15.93 -28.20
N ALA A 9 21.21 15.19 -27.10
CA ALA A 9 22.06 14.69 -26.01
C ALA A 9 22.41 15.73 -24.90
N LEU A 10 22.12 15.32 -23.64
CA LEU A 10 22.84 15.54 -22.36
C LEU A 10 22.35 16.55 -21.29
N LEU A 11 22.06 15.96 -20.13
CA LEU A 11 22.52 16.24 -18.73
C LEU A 11 21.77 17.19 -17.78
N ALA A 12 21.08 16.53 -16.84
CA ALA A 12 21.02 16.65 -15.38
C ALA A 12 21.70 17.83 -14.65
N LEU A 13 21.05 18.31 -13.58
CA LEU A 13 21.70 18.82 -12.36
C LEU A 13 20.81 18.61 -11.12
N CYS A 14 21.34 17.85 -10.15
CA CYS A 14 20.87 17.71 -8.78
C CYS A 14 21.17 18.97 -7.95
N ALA A 15 20.31 19.27 -6.97
CA ALA A 15 20.66 20.15 -5.85
C ALA A 15 20.34 19.44 -4.53
N LEU A 16 21.39 18.91 -3.89
CA LEU A 16 21.40 18.51 -2.48
C LEU A 16 21.95 19.70 -1.69
N ALA A 17 21.17 20.25 -0.75
CA ALA A 17 21.66 21.22 0.21
C ALA A 17 22.13 20.50 1.47
N THR A 18 23.46 20.42 1.64
CA THR A 18 24.13 20.03 2.88
C THR A 18 24.37 21.28 3.72
N ALA A 19 23.83 21.34 4.94
CA ALA A 19 24.26 22.28 5.97
C ALA A 19 24.99 21.51 7.08
N SER A 20 26.23 21.90 7.30
CA SER A 20 27.25 21.24 8.13
C SER A 20 27.10 21.49 9.63
N CYS A 21 27.68 20.55 10.40
CA CYS A 21 27.92 20.62 11.84
C CYS A 21 28.77 21.82 12.28
N SER A 22 28.46 22.36 13.45
CA SER A 22 29.39 23.13 14.28
C SER A 22 29.39 22.56 15.70
N MET A 23 30.51 21.94 16.09
CA MET A 23 30.88 21.73 17.50
C MET A 23 31.57 23.01 17.97
N LEU A 24 31.16 23.56 19.11
CA LEU A 24 32.04 24.41 19.93
C LEU A 24 31.69 24.19 21.40
N GLU A 25 32.62 23.54 22.07
CA GLU A 25 32.68 23.36 23.52
C GLU A 25 33.42 24.58 24.08
N ASP A 26 32.87 25.26 25.10
CA ASP A 26 33.71 25.92 26.11
C ASP A 26 32.99 26.20 27.44
N THR A 27 33.60 25.65 28.50
CA THR A 27 33.76 26.12 29.89
C THR A 27 32.56 26.54 30.78
N GLN A 28 32.23 25.63 31.70
CA GLN A 28 32.18 25.79 33.18
C GLN A 28 31.96 27.20 33.79
N SER A 29 30.85 27.38 34.52
CA SER A 29 30.86 27.68 35.99
C SER A 29 29.47 27.84 36.62
N ALA A 30 29.34 27.20 37.80
CA ALA A 30 28.54 27.55 38.98
C ALA A 30 26.99 27.42 39.00
N GLN A 31 26.57 26.35 39.70
CA GLN A 31 25.55 26.30 40.75
C GLN A 31 24.15 26.89 40.50
N SER A 32 23.18 25.98 40.34
CA SER A 32 21.98 25.91 41.20
C SER A 32 21.31 24.55 41.00
N THR A 33 21.39 23.69 42.02
CA THR A 33 20.62 22.45 42.11
C THR A 33 19.23 22.73 42.65
N PRO A 34 18.14 22.37 41.94
CA PRO A 34 16.89 22.05 42.60
C PRO A 34 16.94 20.57 42.99
N ALA A 35 16.82 20.29 44.29
CA ALA A 35 16.66 18.94 44.80
C ALA A 35 15.34 18.33 44.26
N ALA A 36 15.45 17.39 43.33
CA ALA A 36 14.34 16.49 43.01
C ALA A 36 14.25 15.44 44.12
N SER A 37 13.22 15.55 44.95
CA SER A 37 12.86 14.55 45.95
C SER A 37 12.41 13.28 45.22
N VAL A 38 13.27 12.26 45.20
CA VAL A 38 12.93 10.92 44.71
C VAL A 38 12.23 10.16 45.83
N SER A 39 10.92 9.99 45.68
CA SER A 39 10.17 8.97 46.41
C SER A 39 10.53 7.59 45.82
N PRO A 40 11.01 6.62 46.61
CA PRO A 40 11.35 5.30 46.10
C PRO A 40 10.09 4.43 46.00
N GLY A 41 9.57 4.27 44.78
CA GLY A 41 8.53 3.29 44.51
C GLY A 41 7.73 3.55 43.25
N ASP A 42 8.31 3.29 42.07
CA ASP A 42 7.61 2.67 40.94
C ASP A 42 8.64 2.29 39.85
N PRO A 43 8.81 1.02 39.46
CA PRO A 43 9.53 0.66 38.25
C PRO A 43 8.63 0.94 37.04
N GLY A 44 8.44 2.23 36.73
CA GLY A 44 7.74 2.72 35.55
C GLY A 44 8.58 2.47 34.29
N GLN A 45 8.46 1.26 33.77
CA GLN A 45 8.91 0.87 32.43
C GLN A 45 8.49 1.93 31.40
N PRO A 46 9.38 2.42 30.51
CA PRO A 46 8.96 3.33 29.44
C PRO A 46 7.90 2.63 28.59
N SER A 47 6.70 3.20 28.60
CA SER A 47 5.53 2.66 27.92
C SER A 47 5.72 2.66 26.41
N SER A 48 5.57 1.45 25.85
CA SER A 48 5.12 1.11 24.50
C SER A 48 5.64 1.95 23.32
N SER A 49 6.45 1.31 22.47
CA SER A 49 6.33 1.51 21.02
C SER A 49 4.91 1.09 20.61
N ALA A 50 3.96 2.01 20.67
CA ALA A 50 2.65 1.79 20.06
C ALA A 50 2.87 1.74 18.55
N MET A 51 2.42 0.66 17.91
CA MET A 51 2.42 0.59 16.45
C MET A 51 1.59 1.75 15.89
N PRO A 52 1.99 2.38 14.77
CA PRO A 52 1.21 3.44 14.16
C PRO A 52 -0.22 2.95 13.90
N THR A 53 -1.21 3.62 14.49
CA THR A 53 -2.61 3.36 14.13
C THR A 53 -2.76 3.73 12.65
N LEU A 54 -3.22 2.78 11.85
CA LEU A 54 -3.56 3.04 10.47
C LEU A 54 -4.83 3.90 10.41
N HIS A 55 -4.76 5.03 9.72
CA HIS A 55 -5.89 5.94 9.57
C HIS A 55 -6.31 5.99 8.11
N ALA A 56 -7.60 5.76 7.85
CA ALA A 56 -8.16 5.92 6.52
C ALA A 56 -8.17 7.40 6.10
N ALA A 57 -8.08 7.65 4.79
CA ALA A 57 -7.96 9.00 4.23
C ALA A 57 -9.22 9.88 4.39
N SER A 58 -10.38 9.28 4.62
CA SER A 58 -11.68 9.96 4.76
C SER A 58 -12.70 9.09 5.50
N PRO A 59 -13.84 9.64 5.95
CA PRO A 59 -14.91 8.85 6.57
C PRO A 59 -15.49 7.75 5.64
N GLY A 60 -15.67 8.03 4.35
CA GLY A 60 -16.12 7.00 3.40
C GLY A 60 -15.08 5.90 3.23
N CYS A 61 -13.79 6.26 3.23
CA CYS A 61 -12.69 5.31 3.19
C CYS A 61 -12.63 4.43 4.46
N ALA A 62 -12.86 5.01 5.64
CA ALA A 62 -12.97 4.24 6.88
C ALA A 62 -14.12 3.22 6.82
N ALA A 63 -15.28 3.62 6.31
CA ALA A 63 -16.42 2.71 6.15
C ALA A 63 -16.13 1.59 5.13
N MET A 64 -15.44 1.89 4.03
CA MET A 64 -15.00 0.85 3.08
C MET A 64 -13.99 -0.12 3.70
N ASP A 65 -13.05 0.39 4.51
CA ASP A 65 -12.04 -0.41 5.21
C ASP A 65 -12.64 -1.36 6.26
N GLU A 66 -13.69 -0.91 6.95
CA GLU A 66 -14.47 -1.76 7.86
C GLU A 66 -15.15 -2.90 7.11
N ILE A 67 -15.80 -2.60 5.97
CA ILE A 67 -16.43 -3.61 5.11
C ILE A 67 -15.38 -4.60 4.59
N PHE A 68 -14.21 -4.10 4.17
CA PHE A 68 -13.07 -4.93 3.75
C PHE A 68 -12.62 -5.88 4.87
N THR A 69 -12.41 -5.35 6.08
CA THR A 69 -11.92 -6.14 7.21
C THR A 69 -12.95 -7.18 7.65
N GLU A 70 -14.24 -6.83 7.63
CA GLU A 70 -15.33 -7.77 7.86
C GLU A 70 -15.33 -8.89 6.81
N ALA A 71 -15.26 -8.54 5.52
CA ALA A 71 -15.24 -9.50 4.43
C ALA A 71 -14.03 -10.44 4.50
N LEU A 72 -12.84 -9.88 4.74
CA LEU A 72 -11.58 -10.62 4.86
C LEU A 72 -11.64 -11.67 5.99
N ASN A 73 -12.33 -11.35 7.10
CA ASN A 73 -12.45 -12.25 8.23
C ASN A 73 -13.66 -13.21 8.14
N GLY A 74 -14.75 -12.77 7.49
CA GLY A 74 -16.04 -13.46 7.54
C GLY A 74 -16.40 -14.26 6.28
N SER A 75 -15.88 -13.90 5.11
CA SER A 75 -16.18 -14.60 3.85
C SER A 75 -15.37 -15.88 3.69
N GLU A 76 -15.89 -16.83 2.90
CA GLU A 76 -15.19 -18.08 2.57
C GLU A 76 -13.85 -17.81 1.87
N THR A 77 -13.85 -16.93 0.85
CA THR A 77 -12.64 -16.57 0.11
C THR A 77 -11.64 -15.79 0.97
N GLY A 78 -12.12 -14.91 1.87
CA GLY A 78 -11.29 -14.20 2.84
C GLY A 78 -10.60 -15.17 3.81
N GLN A 79 -11.34 -16.14 4.34
CA GLN A 79 -10.77 -17.18 5.21
C GLN A 79 -9.75 -18.05 4.47
N ALA A 80 -10.04 -18.45 3.22
CA ALA A 80 -9.11 -19.22 2.40
C ALA A 80 -7.78 -18.48 2.19
N TYR A 81 -7.83 -17.19 1.80
CA TYR A 81 -6.64 -16.36 1.67
C TYR A 81 -5.88 -16.25 3.01
N ARG A 82 -6.57 -15.93 4.11
CA ARG A 82 -5.95 -15.79 5.44
C ARG A 82 -5.27 -17.08 5.91
N SER A 83 -5.87 -18.25 5.65
CA SER A 83 -5.25 -19.53 5.96
C SER A 83 -3.93 -19.73 5.22
N LEU A 84 -3.84 -19.30 3.96
CA LEU A 84 -2.59 -19.36 3.19
C LEU A 84 -1.59 -18.27 3.60
N ALA A 85 -2.06 -17.07 3.91
CA ALA A 85 -1.22 -15.97 4.39
C ALA A 85 -0.59 -16.26 5.76
N ALA A 86 -1.22 -17.08 6.59
CA ALA A 86 -0.69 -17.49 7.90
C ALA A 86 0.36 -18.61 7.84
N LYS A 87 0.52 -19.28 6.69
CA LYS A 87 1.50 -20.35 6.50
C LYS A 87 2.92 -19.79 6.48
N ARG A 88 3.88 -20.57 6.99
CA ARG A 88 5.30 -20.21 6.99
C ARG A 88 5.90 -20.37 5.60
N SER A 89 7.09 -19.79 5.43
CA SER A 89 7.88 -19.99 4.21
C SER A 89 8.09 -21.48 3.93
N GLY A 90 7.76 -21.92 2.72
CA GLY A 90 7.83 -23.31 2.28
C GLY A 90 6.55 -24.14 2.49
N GLU A 91 5.55 -23.64 3.22
CA GLU A 91 4.26 -24.34 3.42
C GLU A 91 3.20 -23.98 2.36
N THR A 92 3.47 -22.94 1.56
CA THR A 92 2.66 -22.52 0.40
C THR A 92 3.50 -21.67 -0.55
N THR A 93 3.15 -21.67 -1.83
CA THR A 93 3.85 -20.89 -2.86
C THR A 93 3.36 -19.43 -2.86
N ALA A 94 4.10 -18.55 -3.54
CA ALA A 94 3.64 -17.19 -3.79
C ALA A 94 2.38 -17.21 -4.68
N ASP A 95 2.38 -18.03 -5.73
CA ASP A 95 1.27 -18.19 -6.66
C ASP A 95 -0.02 -18.66 -5.99
N GLU A 96 0.06 -19.61 -5.04
CA GLU A 96 -1.10 -20.06 -4.27
C GLU A 96 -1.70 -18.93 -3.42
N ARG A 97 -0.85 -18.13 -2.76
CA ARG A 97 -1.31 -16.96 -1.99
C ARG A 97 -1.90 -15.90 -2.90
N HIS A 98 -1.27 -15.63 -4.03
CA HIS A 98 -1.72 -14.68 -5.04
C HIS A 98 -3.09 -15.07 -5.59
N HIS A 99 -3.28 -16.32 -6.03
CA HIS A 99 -4.58 -16.78 -6.53
C HIS A 99 -5.69 -16.73 -5.48
N ALA A 100 -5.39 -17.06 -4.22
CA ALA A 100 -6.38 -16.94 -3.16
C ALA A 100 -6.73 -15.48 -2.84
N TRP A 101 -5.75 -14.58 -2.93
CA TRP A 101 -5.98 -13.15 -2.82
C TRP A 101 -6.87 -12.62 -3.93
N GLU A 102 -6.56 -12.93 -5.19
CA GLU A 102 -7.35 -12.47 -6.34
C GLU A 102 -8.78 -13.04 -6.32
N ALA A 103 -8.95 -14.28 -5.86
CA ALA A 103 -10.27 -14.86 -5.62
C ALA A 103 -11.06 -14.09 -4.54
N PHE A 104 -10.40 -13.71 -3.44
CA PHE A 104 -11.02 -12.86 -2.42
C PHE A 104 -11.34 -11.46 -2.95
N ALA A 105 -10.43 -10.80 -3.64
CA ALA A 105 -10.65 -9.46 -4.19
C ALA A 105 -11.83 -9.43 -5.18
N ALA A 106 -11.95 -10.45 -6.04
CA ALA A 106 -13.06 -10.58 -6.97
C ALA A 106 -14.40 -10.82 -6.27
N ALA A 107 -14.43 -11.71 -5.27
CA ALA A 107 -15.61 -11.94 -4.45
C ALA A 107 -15.99 -10.69 -3.65
N PHE A 108 -15.01 -10.00 -3.05
CA PHE A 108 -15.21 -8.76 -2.31
C PHE A 108 -15.85 -7.68 -3.16
N LYS A 109 -15.31 -7.41 -4.36
CA LYS A 109 -15.91 -6.46 -5.32
C LYS A 109 -17.37 -6.81 -5.63
N THR A 110 -17.67 -8.09 -5.79
CA THR A 110 -18.98 -8.56 -6.27
C THR A 110 -20.01 -8.61 -5.14
N ASP A 111 -19.71 -9.36 -4.09
CA ASP A 111 -20.64 -9.73 -3.03
C ASP A 111 -20.91 -8.57 -2.05
N TYR A 112 -19.97 -7.62 -1.95
CA TYR A 112 -20.09 -6.44 -1.09
C TYR A 112 -20.37 -5.14 -1.88
N SER A 113 -20.64 -5.23 -3.18
CA SER A 113 -20.81 -4.08 -4.09
C SER A 113 -21.80 -3.02 -3.59
N ASP A 114 -22.99 -3.42 -3.14
CA ASP A 114 -24.01 -2.50 -2.63
C ASP A 114 -23.55 -1.76 -1.36
N ARG A 115 -22.89 -2.47 -0.44
CA ARG A 115 -22.37 -1.89 0.80
C ARG A 115 -21.22 -0.92 0.51
N LEU A 116 -20.33 -1.29 -0.40
CA LEU A 116 -19.22 -0.44 -0.82
C LEU A 116 -19.73 0.83 -1.52
N THR A 117 -20.76 0.71 -2.34
CA THR A 117 -21.42 1.87 -2.98
C THR A 117 -22.05 2.80 -1.94
N GLN A 118 -22.67 2.26 -0.90
CA GLN A 118 -23.23 3.06 0.21
C GLN A 118 -22.15 3.72 1.07
N ALA A 119 -21.02 3.04 1.28
CA ALA A 119 -19.89 3.57 2.04
C ALA A 119 -19.13 4.68 1.29
N ALA A 120 -19.10 4.63 -0.04
CA ALA A 120 -18.42 5.58 -0.92
C ALA A 120 -19.12 6.96 -0.99
N THR A 121 -19.08 7.69 0.12
CA THR A 121 -19.83 8.94 0.31
C THR A 121 -19.05 10.19 -0.12
N ASP A 122 -17.73 10.15 -0.07
CA ASP A 122 -16.82 11.23 -0.46
C ASP A 122 -16.03 10.91 -1.74
N GLU A 123 -15.36 11.91 -2.30
CA GLU A 123 -14.66 11.76 -3.58
C GLU A 123 -13.53 10.72 -3.52
N THR A 124 -12.77 10.68 -2.42
CA THR A 124 -11.68 9.71 -2.23
C THR A 124 -12.21 8.27 -2.20
N SER A 125 -13.29 8.02 -1.47
CA SER A 125 -13.91 6.69 -1.39
C SER A 125 -14.59 6.26 -2.69
N LYS A 126 -15.16 7.19 -3.47
CA LYS A 126 -15.67 6.89 -4.82
C LYS A 126 -14.54 6.51 -5.79
N GLN A 127 -13.42 7.20 -5.71
CA GLN A 127 -12.23 6.85 -6.49
C GLN A 127 -11.69 5.47 -6.09
N ALA A 128 -11.69 5.13 -4.81
CA ALA A 128 -11.31 3.80 -4.35
C ALA A 128 -12.27 2.71 -4.83
N LEU A 129 -13.57 2.96 -4.86
CA LEU A 129 -14.56 2.02 -5.40
C LEU A 129 -14.34 1.77 -6.90
N ALA A 130 -14.05 2.83 -7.67
CA ALA A 130 -13.67 2.70 -9.07
C ALA A 130 -12.34 1.94 -9.24
N ALA A 131 -11.35 2.24 -8.40
CA ALA A 131 -10.06 1.55 -8.39
C ALA A 131 -10.21 0.06 -8.07
N LEU A 132 -11.10 -0.35 -7.17
CA LEU A 132 -11.36 -1.76 -6.88
C LEU A 132 -11.81 -2.52 -8.13
N THR A 133 -12.65 -1.88 -8.95
CA THR A 133 -13.09 -2.45 -10.22
C THR A 133 -11.93 -2.63 -11.19
N VAL A 134 -11.11 -1.60 -11.37
CA VAL A 134 -9.92 -1.66 -12.25
C VAL A 134 -8.93 -2.70 -11.77
N TYR A 135 -8.62 -2.73 -10.48
CA TYR A 135 -7.70 -3.68 -9.85
C TYR A 135 -8.08 -5.13 -10.20
N VAL A 136 -9.32 -5.51 -9.86
CA VAL A 136 -9.80 -6.89 -10.07
C VAL A 136 -9.83 -7.26 -11.55
N GLU A 137 -10.31 -6.36 -12.42
CA GLU A 137 -10.44 -6.66 -13.84
C GLU A 137 -9.09 -6.74 -14.56
N ARG A 138 -8.14 -5.88 -14.19
CA ARG A 138 -6.80 -5.90 -14.79
C ARG A 138 -5.99 -7.08 -14.32
N ASN A 139 -5.98 -7.39 -13.03
CA ASN A 139 -5.26 -8.57 -12.53
C ASN A 139 -5.85 -9.86 -13.10
N ALA A 140 -7.18 -10.00 -13.20
CA ALA A 140 -7.77 -11.17 -13.85
C ALA A 140 -7.36 -11.31 -15.32
N ALA A 141 -7.27 -10.21 -16.07
CA ALA A 141 -6.83 -10.23 -17.47
C ALA A 141 -5.33 -10.54 -17.64
N LEU A 142 -4.50 -10.05 -16.71
CA LEU A 142 -3.06 -10.32 -16.67
C LEU A 142 -2.80 -11.78 -16.28
N ASP A 143 -3.41 -12.26 -15.19
CA ASP A 143 -3.24 -13.62 -14.65
C ASP A 143 -3.73 -14.71 -15.60
N SER A 144 -4.84 -14.46 -16.31
CA SER A 144 -5.37 -15.41 -17.31
C SER A 144 -4.57 -15.44 -18.61
N GLY A 145 -3.63 -14.52 -18.81
CA GLY A 145 -2.92 -14.33 -20.08
C GLY A 145 -3.80 -13.78 -21.20
N ALA A 146 -5.00 -13.26 -20.88
CA ALA A 146 -5.86 -12.59 -21.87
C ALA A 146 -5.17 -11.36 -22.47
N ILE A 147 -4.29 -10.71 -21.70
CA ILE A 147 -3.33 -9.72 -22.19
C ILE A 147 -1.93 -10.35 -22.10
N PRO A 148 -1.38 -10.90 -23.20
CA PRO A 148 -0.07 -11.52 -23.16
C PRO A 148 1.02 -10.47 -22.94
N GLU A 149 2.04 -10.81 -22.14
CA GLU A 149 3.19 -9.95 -21.86
C GLU A 149 3.99 -9.57 -23.12
N PHE A 150 4.07 -10.51 -24.07
CA PHE A 150 4.82 -10.33 -25.31
C PHE A 150 3.90 -10.38 -26.52
N ALA A 151 4.19 -9.51 -27.49
CA ALA A 151 3.66 -9.56 -28.84
C ALA A 151 4.88 -9.54 -29.80
N ASP A 152 5.30 -10.74 -30.24
CA ASP A 152 6.45 -11.05 -31.11
C ASP A 152 7.22 -9.84 -31.70
N PRO A 153 8.53 -9.63 -31.37
CA PRO A 153 9.31 -10.05 -30.20
C PRO A 153 9.32 -8.98 -29.08
N GLU A 154 8.38 -8.03 -29.12
CA GLU A 154 8.39 -6.86 -28.24
C GLU A 154 7.45 -7.05 -27.04
N VAL A 155 7.72 -6.28 -25.99
CA VAL A 155 6.77 -6.18 -24.86
C VAL A 155 5.47 -5.59 -25.39
N ASN A 156 4.37 -6.24 -25.06
CA ASN A 156 3.05 -5.79 -25.48
C ASN A 156 2.71 -4.47 -24.74
N PRO A 157 2.50 -3.35 -25.43
CA PRO A 157 2.15 -2.09 -24.78
C PRO A 157 0.83 -2.18 -23.99
N ALA A 158 -0.10 -3.06 -24.38
CA ALA A 158 -1.33 -3.29 -23.64
C ALA A 158 -1.08 -3.98 -22.29
N TYR A 159 -0.07 -4.86 -22.21
CA TYR A 159 0.35 -5.47 -20.95
C TYR A 159 0.93 -4.42 -20.00
N THR A 160 1.87 -3.60 -20.49
CA THR A 160 2.47 -2.52 -19.69
C THR A 160 1.41 -1.53 -19.20
N GLN A 161 0.44 -1.18 -20.06
CA GLN A 161 -0.68 -0.32 -19.68
C GLN A 161 -1.54 -0.99 -18.59
N ALA A 162 -1.96 -2.25 -18.78
CA ALA A 162 -2.78 -2.97 -17.83
C ALA A 162 -2.09 -3.11 -16.46
N LEU A 163 -0.80 -3.40 -16.46
CA LEU A 163 0.02 -3.47 -15.24
C LEU A 163 0.09 -2.12 -14.52
N SER A 164 0.27 -1.03 -15.27
CA SER A 164 0.27 0.33 -14.69
C SER A 164 -1.10 0.71 -14.12
N GLU A 165 -2.19 0.38 -14.81
CA GLU A 165 -3.55 0.61 -14.33
C GLU A 165 -3.83 -0.17 -13.04
N ALA A 166 -3.46 -1.46 -12.98
CA ALA A 166 -3.58 -2.28 -11.78
C ALA A 166 -2.75 -1.74 -10.60
N THR A 167 -1.52 -1.31 -10.87
CA THR A 167 -0.60 -0.74 -9.86
C THR A 167 -1.13 0.58 -9.30
N ASN A 168 -1.61 1.47 -10.16
CA ASN A 168 -2.21 2.73 -9.73
C ASN A 168 -3.49 2.49 -8.91
N ALA A 169 -4.33 1.56 -9.36
CA ALA A 169 -5.53 1.17 -8.64
C ALA A 169 -5.20 0.59 -7.25
N HIS A 170 -4.20 -0.28 -7.15
CA HIS A 170 -3.69 -0.78 -5.87
C HIS A 170 -3.30 0.39 -4.95
N GLY A 171 -2.51 1.36 -5.44
CA GLY A 171 -2.11 2.51 -4.64
C GLY A 171 -3.29 3.34 -4.11
N THR A 172 -4.34 3.50 -4.91
CA THR A 172 -5.59 4.15 -4.47
C THR A 172 -6.29 3.33 -3.38
N LEU A 173 -6.35 2.01 -3.52
CA LEU A 173 -6.98 1.12 -2.55
C LEU A 173 -6.25 1.13 -1.21
N THR A 174 -4.92 1.00 -1.20
CA THR A 174 -4.11 1.07 0.03
C THR A 174 -4.21 2.42 0.75
N THR A 175 -4.37 3.51 -0.01
CA THR A 175 -4.57 4.85 0.58
C THR A 175 -5.94 4.97 1.25
N CYS A 176 -6.98 4.38 0.66
CA CYS A 176 -8.34 4.48 1.16
C CYS A 176 -8.65 3.45 2.26
N MET A 177 -8.22 2.20 2.07
CA MET A 177 -8.43 1.09 2.99
C MET A 177 -7.08 0.63 3.54
N PRO A 178 -6.66 1.13 4.72
CA PRO A 178 -5.34 0.81 5.25
C PRO A 178 -5.10 -0.68 5.55
N HIS A 179 -6.16 -1.48 5.71
CA HIS A 179 -6.02 -2.93 5.85
C HIS A 179 -5.87 -3.66 4.50
N TRP A 180 -6.08 -2.97 3.38
CA TRP A 180 -5.73 -3.50 2.05
C TRP A 180 -4.21 -3.74 1.99
N PRO A 181 -3.75 -4.96 1.65
CA PRO A 181 -2.33 -5.28 1.63
C PRO A 181 -1.54 -4.36 0.71
N VAL A 182 -0.36 -3.95 1.16
CA VAL A 182 0.57 -3.04 0.43
C VAL A 182 1.51 -3.83 -0.50
N VAL A 183 1.64 -5.14 -0.28
CA VAL A 183 2.63 -5.99 -0.96
C VAL A 183 1.98 -7.29 -1.45
N PHE A 184 2.30 -7.64 -2.70
CA PHE A 184 2.35 -8.99 -3.21
C PHE A 184 3.68 -9.15 -3.96
#